data_AF-A0A3M1HRD5-F1
#
_entry.id   AF-A0A3M1HRD5-F1
#
_cell.length_a   1.000
_cell.length_b   1.000
_cell.length_c   1.000
_cell.angle_alpha   90.00
_cell.angle_beta   90.00
_cell.angle_gamma   90.00
#
_symmetry.space_group_name_H-M   'P 1'
#
loop_
_entity.id
_entity.type
_entity.pdbx_description
1 polymer ?
#
loop_
_entity_poly.entity_id
_entity_poly.type
_entity_poly.pdbx_seq_one_letter_code
_entity_poly.pdbx_strand_id
1 'polypeptide(L)'
;MADWRLFYQRLDPAHREWASVLASEWRQTGHLAELGEDDASLLLRARSALAERPVIARLVLDAEAMPVLEIPVRTWQALFGEDEAERLLAPLAAIEEAEIEQGRTLWRLFRPAHLSGPAQKRLRDWLMDVGWRLRDAAPR
;
A
#
# COMPACT_ATOMS: atom_id res chain seq x y z
N MET A 1 -8.54 21.22 2.24
CA MET A 1 -8.41 19.94 1.51
C MET A 1 -6.94 19.75 1.21
N ALA A 2 -6.32 18.68 1.67
CA ALA A 2 -4.93 18.38 1.32
C ALA A 2 -4.80 18.24 -0.21
N ASP A 3 -3.88 18.98 -0.82
CA ASP A 3 -3.69 18.94 -2.27
C ASP A 3 -2.88 17.70 -2.63
N TRP A 4 -3.58 16.60 -2.90
CA TRP A 4 -3.01 15.32 -3.32
C TRP A 4 -1.98 15.45 -4.44
N ARG A 5 -2.02 16.54 -5.23
CA ARG A 5 -1.05 16.84 -6.29
C ARG A 5 0.40 16.91 -5.81
N LEU A 6 0.67 17.26 -4.55
CA LEU A 6 2.06 17.45 -4.06
C LEU A 6 2.92 16.17 -4.15
N PHE A 7 2.39 15.02 -3.72
CA PHE A 7 3.07 13.73 -3.89
C PHE A 7 3.23 13.36 -5.37
N TYR A 8 2.16 13.47 -6.14
CA TYR A 8 2.17 13.09 -7.57
C TYR A 8 3.05 14.00 -8.45
N GLN A 9 3.28 15.24 -8.04
CA GLN A 9 4.18 16.17 -8.76
C GLN A 9 5.64 15.72 -8.71
N ARG A 10 6.02 14.94 -7.69
CA ARG A 10 7.38 14.41 -7.52
C ARG A 10 7.63 13.15 -8.33
N LEU A 11 6.57 12.53 -8.84
CA LEU A 11 6.63 11.35 -9.68
C LEU A 11 6.72 11.73 -11.16
N ASP A 12 7.46 10.92 -11.91
CA ASP A 12 7.37 10.93 -13.37
C ASP A 12 5.96 10.52 -13.84
N PRO A 13 5.59 10.73 -15.12
CA PRO A 13 4.26 10.41 -15.61
C PRO A 13 3.84 8.95 -15.42
N ALA A 14 4.75 7.99 -15.61
CA ALA A 14 4.43 6.56 -15.52
C ALA A 14 4.21 6.12 -14.07
N HIS A 15 5.07 6.58 -13.14
CA HIS A 15 4.89 6.30 -11.72
C HIS A 15 3.65 7.00 -11.15
N ARG A 16 3.35 8.20 -11.64
CA ARG A 16 2.13 8.94 -11.27
C ARG A 16 0.88 8.19 -11.68
N GLU A 17 0.84 7.66 -12.90
CA GLU A 17 -0.26 6.83 -13.38
C GLU A 17 -0.41 5.58 -12.52
N TRP A 18 0.69 4.85 -12.28
CA TRP A 18 0.69 3.66 -11.44
C TRP A 18 0.19 3.93 -10.01
N ALA A 19 0.69 4.97 -9.35
CA ALA A 19 0.25 5.35 -8.01
C ALA A 19 -1.24 5.78 -7.99
N SER A 20 -1.70 6.45 -9.05
CA SER A 20 -3.11 6.84 -9.19
C SER A 20 -4.03 5.62 -9.35
N VAL A 21 -3.59 4.60 -10.10
CA VAL A 21 -4.29 3.33 -10.24
C VAL A 21 -4.43 2.65 -8.88
N LEU A 22 -3.33 2.48 -8.14
CA LEU A 22 -3.39 1.87 -6.80
C LEU A 22 -4.30 2.63 -5.84
N ALA A 23 -4.23 3.97 -5.83
CA ALA A 23 -5.10 4.79 -4.99
C ALA A 23 -6.58 4.64 -5.38
N SER A 24 -6.87 4.55 -6.68
CA SER A 24 -8.23 4.36 -7.20
C SER A 24 -8.78 2.98 -6.80
N GLU A 25 -8.00 1.93 -7.01
CA GLU A 25 -8.34 0.55 -6.65
C GLU A 25 -8.60 0.41 -5.15
N TRP A 26 -7.72 0.95 -4.32
CA TRP A 26 -7.92 0.97 -2.87
C TRP A 26 -9.22 1.70 -2.46
N ARG A 27 -9.58 2.79 -3.14
CA ARG A 27 -10.86 3.47 -2.87
C ARG A 27 -12.06 2.65 -3.33
N GLN A 28 -11.95 1.83 -4.38
CA GLN A 28 -13.03 0.96 -4.85
C GLN A 28 -13.43 -0.08 -3.79
N THR A 29 -12.49 -0.50 -2.95
CA THR A 29 -12.78 -1.38 -1.80
C THR A 29 -13.47 -0.65 -0.63
N GLY A 30 -13.76 0.65 -0.76
CA GLY A 30 -14.45 1.45 0.25
C GLY A 30 -13.52 2.11 1.27
N HIS A 31 -12.22 2.06 1.02
CA HIS A 31 -11.18 2.59 1.89
C HIS A 31 -10.69 3.98 1.46
N LEU A 32 -9.69 4.50 2.17
CA LEU A 32 -9.20 5.87 1.99
C LEU A 32 -7.76 5.85 1.45
N ALA A 33 -7.50 6.67 0.44
CA ALA A 33 -6.15 6.99 -0.02
C ALA A 33 -5.93 8.48 0.16
N GLU A 34 -4.99 8.86 1.02
CA GLU A 34 -4.78 10.22 1.54
C GLU A 34 -3.30 10.57 1.57
N LEU A 35 -2.93 11.85 1.52
CA LEU A 35 -1.54 12.26 1.76
C LEU A 35 -1.16 12.01 3.22
N GLY A 36 0.09 11.62 3.44
CA GLY A 36 0.70 11.65 4.76
C GLY A 36 0.94 13.09 5.24
N GLU A 37 1.10 13.27 6.54
CA GLU A 37 1.39 14.58 7.16
C GLU A 37 2.72 15.18 6.69
N ASP A 38 3.58 14.37 6.07
CA ASP A 38 4.84 14.78 5.47
C ASP A 38 4.70 15.37 4.06
N ASP A 39 3.49 15.37 3.48
CA ASP A 39 3.17 15.72 2.09
C ASP A 39 4.05 15.00 1.04
N ALA A 40 4.77 13.97 1.48
CA ALA A 40 5.78 13.24 0.73
C ALA A 40 5.41 11.76 0.57
N SER A 41 4.25 11.37 1.09
CA SER A 41 3.77 10.01 1.01
C SER A 41 2.28 9.93 0.73
N LEU A 42 1.88 8.84 0.09
CA LEU A 42 0.49 8.47 -0.11
C LEU A 42 0.16 7.30 0.82
N LEU A 43 -0.78 7.51 1.73
CA LEU A 43 -1.25 6.51 2.68
C LEU A 43 -2.48 5.78 2.12
N LEU A 44 -2.42 4.45 2.11
CA LEU A 44 -3.57 3.58 1.88
C LEU A 44 -4.11 3.14 3.24
N ARG A 45 -5.17 3.80 3.70
CA ARG A 45 -5.78 3.57 5.01
C ARG A 45 -7.03 2.74 4.92
N ALA A 46 -7.19 1.76 5.81
CA ALA A 46 -8.45 1.07 5.95
C ALA A 46 -9.49 2.03 6.54
N ARG A 47 -10.68 2.03 5.95
CA ARG A 47 -11.84 2.65 6.59
C ARG A 47 -12.24 1.76 7.76
N SER A 48 -12.17 2.29 8.98
CA SER A 48 -12.63 1.61 10.20
C SER A 48 -13.74 2.44 10.84
N ALA A 49 -14.68 1.76 11.50
CA ALA A 49 -15.62 2.39 12.42
C ALA A 49 -14.91 2.88 13.70
N LEU A 50 -13.70 2.37 13.97
CA LEU A 50 -12.82 2.84 15.03
C LEU A 50 -12.05 4.09 14.59
N ALA A 51 -11.74 4.97 15.54
CA ALA A 51 -11.15 6.29 15.30
C ALA A 51 -9.81 6.29 14.54
N GLU A 52 -9.04 5.20 14.59
CA GLU A 52 -7.63 5.23 14.21
C GLU A 52 -7.29 4.95 12.73
N ARG A 53 -8.28 4.62 11.86
CA ARG A 53 -8.12 4.46 10.39
C ARG A 53 -6.72 3.94 9.96
N PRO A 54 -6.39 2.69 10.26
CA PRO A 54 -5.00 2.20 10.22
C PRO A 54 -4.41 2.31 8.82
N VAL A 55 -3.11 2.64 8.76
CA VAL A 55 -2.33 2.64 7.50
C VAL A 55 -1.99 1.20 7.14
N ILE A 56 -2.55 0.71 6.04
CA ILE A 56 -2.33 -0.65 5.54
C ILE A 56 -1.07 -0.71 4.68
N ALA A 57 -0.87 0.32 3.87
CA ALA A 57 0.35 0.52 3.11
C ALA A 57 0.61 2.01 2.90
N ARG A 58 1.86 2.36 2.61
CA ARG A 58 2.28 3.72 2.31
C ARG A 58 3.18 3.69 1.08
N LEU A 59 2.91 4.56 0.13
CA LEU A 59 3.85 4.83 -0.96
C LEU A 59 4.73 6.00 -0.54
N VAL A 60 6.03 5.76 -0.48
CA VAL A 60 7.07 6.79 -0.31
C VAL A 60 7.94 6.85 -1.55
N LEU A 61 8.82 7.84 -1.60
CA LEU A 61 9.87 7.92 -2.60
C LEU A 61 11.22 7.64 -1.94
N ASP A 62 12.08 6.89 -2.62
CA ASP A 62 13.48 6.75 -2.22
C ASP A 62 14.30 8.01 -2.61
N ALA A 63 15.62 7.95 -2.39
CA ALA A 63 16.54 9.04 -2.68
C ALA A 63 16.61 9.40 -4.18
N GLU A 64 16.23 8.48 -5.07
CA GLU A 64 16.20 8.64 -6.52
C GLU A 64 14.80 9.03 -7.04
N ALA A 65 13.89 9.39 -6.13
CA ALA A 65 12.49 9.67 -6.41
C ALA A 65 11.70 8.47 -6.96
N MET A 66 12.19 7.24 -6.74
CA MET A 66 11.49 6.02 -7.15
C MET A 66 10.46 5.63 -6.10
N PRO A 67 9.26 5.17 -6.51
CA PRO A 67 8.25 4.71 -5.57
C PRO A 67 8.74 3.49 -4.79
N VAL A 68 8.41 3.45 -3.50
CA VAL A 68 8.59 2.31 -2.61
C VAL A 68 7.27 2.08 -1.88
N LEU A 69 6.80 0.83 -1.86
CA LEU A 69 5.62 0.44 -1.10
C LEU A 69 6.06 -0.07 0.27
N GLU A 70 5.74 0.68 1.32
CA GLU A 70 5.98 0.35 2.72
C GLU A 70 4.73 -0.27 3.35
N ILE A 71 4.90 -1.37 4.06
CA ILE A 71 3.85 -2.10 4.75
C ILE A 71 4.22 -2.21 6.24
N PRO A 72 3.50 -1.51 7.14
CA PRO A 72 3.80 -1.54 8.57
C PRO A 72 3.36 -2.87 9.20
N VAL A 73 4.32 -3.78 9.40
CA VAL A 73 4.09 -5.16 9.87
C VAL A 73 3.28 -5.19 11.17
N ARG A 74 3.55 -4.28 12.11
CA ARG A 74 2.81 -4.22 13.38
C ARG A 74 1.33 -3.90 13.22
N THR A 75 0.98 -3.03 12.26
CA THR A 75 -0.43 -2.72 11.97
C THR A 75 -1.14 -3.96 11.45
N TRP A 76 -0.46 -4.73 10.58
CA TRP A 76 -0.99 -5.97 10.04
C TRP A 76 -1.19 -7.03 11.11
N GLN A 77 -0.18 -7.25 11.96
CA GLN A 77 -0.29 -8.16 13.10
C GLN A 77 -1.40 -7.76 14.07
N ALA A 78 -1.60 -6.46 14.32
CA ALA A 78 -2.67 -5.97 15.18
C ALA A 78 -4.08 -6.18 14.58
N LEU A 79 -4.21 -6.08 13.25
CA LEU A 79 -5.50 -6.24 12.56
C LEU A 79 -5.89 -7.70 12.33
N PHE A 80 -4.92 -8.54 12.00
CA PHE A 80 -5.19 -9.91 11.54
C PHE A 80 -4.67 -11.00 12.50
N GLY A 81 -3.80 -10.66 13.43
CA GLY A 81 -2.97 -11.63 14.16
C GLY A 81 -1.68 -11.94 13.40
N GLU A 82 -0.70 -12.52 14.10
CA GLU A 82 0.65 -12.77 13.56
C GLU A 82 0.62 -13.76 12.38
N ASP A 83 0.03 -14.94 12.56
CA ASP A 83 -0.02 -16.00 11.54
C ASP A 83 -0.76 -15.56 10.27
N GLU A 84 -1.89 -14.87 10.43
CA GLU A 84 -2.69 -14.40 9.28
C GLU A 84 -2.00 -13.23 8.57
N ALA A 85 -1.35 -12.33 9.31
CA ALA A 85 -0.55 -11.27 8.69
C ALA A 85 0.59 -11.85 7.85
N GLU A 86 1.32 -12.85 8.37
CA GLU A 86 2.37 -13.53 7.61
C GLU A 86 1.81 -14.19 6.34
N ARG A 87 0.70 -14.92 6.47
CA ARG A 87 0.03 -15.57 5.33
C ARG A 87 -0.40 -14.58 4.26
N LEU A 88 -0.92 -13.42 4.65
CA LEU A 88 -1.34 -12.38 3.72
C LEU A 88 -0.16 -11.63 3.09
N LEU A 89 1.00 -11.56 3.75
CA LEU A 89 2.20 -10.93 3.19
C LEU A 89 3.04 -11.87 2.32
N ALA A 90 2.93 -13.19 2.52
CA ALA A 90 3.68 -14.19 1.77
C ALA A 90 3.57 -14.07 0.23
N PRO A 91 2.40 -13.76 -0.37
CA PRO A 91 2.29 -13.55 -1.82
C PRO A 91 3.16 -12.41 -2.36
N LEU A 92 3.41 -11.38 -1.55
CA LEU A 92 4.30 -10.28 -1.93
C LEU A 92 5.76 -10.71 -1.90
N ALA A 93 6.15 -11.52 -0.93
CA ALA A 93 7.49 -12.12 -0.86
C ALA A 93 7.79 -13.03 -2.06
N ALA A 94 6.77 -13.57 -2.72
CA ALA A 94 6.88 -14.43 -3.89
C ALA A 94 6.88 -13.68 -5.23
N ILE A 95 6.98 -12.34 -5.23
CA ILE A 95 7.18 -11.57 -6.46
C ILE A 95 8.68 -11.60 -6.79
N GLU A 96 9.11 -12.46 -7.73
CA GLU A 96 10.53 -12.70 -8.02
C GLU A 96 11.30 -11.45 -8.49
N GLU A 97 10.60 -10.54 -9.17
CA GLU A 97 11.16 -9.29 -9.70
C GLU A 97 11.25 -8.17 -8.64
N ALA A 98 10.71 -8.42 -7.45
CA ALA A 98 10.67 -7.45 -6.38
C ALA A 98 11.95 -7.46 -5.56
N GLU A 99 12.58 -6.30 -5.42
CA GLU A 99 13.54 -6.08 -4.36
C GLU A 99 12.77 -5.79 -3.06
N ILE A 100 12.98 -6.64 -2.06
CA ILE A 100 12.20 -6.65 -0.82
C ILE A 100 13.12 -6.56 0.39
N GLU A 101 12.81 -5.62 1.28
CA GLU A 101 13.41 -5.53 2.61
C GLU A 101 12.35 -5.89 3.66
N GLN A 102 12.60 -6.96 4.43
CA GLN A 102 11.72 -7.37 5.52
C GLN A 102 12.39 -7.07 6.87
N GLY A 103 11.86 -6.07 7.56
CA GLY A 103 12.19 -5.75 8.94
C GLY A 103 11.11 -6.22 9.91
N ARG A 104 11.43 -6.19 11.21
CA ARG A 104 10.48 -6.55 12.29
C ARG A 104 9.26 -5.63 12.40
N THR A 105 9.36 -4.42 11.86
CA THR A 105 8.32 -3.38 11.97
C THR A 105 7.79 -2.91 10.63
N LEU A 106 8.49 -3.21 9.55
CA LEU A 106 8.25 -2.63 8.25
C LEU A 106 8.72 -3.61 7.18
N TRP A 107 7.89 -3.78 6.17
CA TRP A 107 8.20 -4.53 4.97
C TRP A 107 8.19 -3.55 3.79
N ARG A 108 9.18 -3.62 2.90
CA ARG A 108 9.34 -2.69 1.78
C ARG A 108 9.46 -3.42 0.47
N LEU A 109 8.76 -2.92 -0.54
CA LEU A 109 8.91 -3.31 -1.94
C LEU A 109 9.44 -2.12 -2.73
N PHE A 110 10.64 -2.27 -3.27
CA PHE A 110 11.30 -1.23 -4.07
C PHE A 110 10.87 -1.33 -5.53
N ARG A 111 10.73 -0.16 -6.17
CA ARG A 111 10.38 0.00 -7.59
C ARG A 111 9.16 -0.84 -8.04
N PRO A 112 8.05 -0.87 -7.27
CA PRO A 112 6.87 -1.65 -7.62
C PRO A 112 6.22 -1.22 -8.94
N ALA A 113 6.46 0.01 -9.39
CA ALA A 113 5.99 0.52 -10.68
C ALA A 113 6.79 -0.01 -11.88
N HIS A 114 7.93 -0.66 -11.65
CA HIS A 114 8.80 -1.25 -12.70
C HIS A 114 8.64 -2.77 -12.83
N LEU A 115 7.81 -3.38 -11.97
CA LEU A 115 7.46 -4.79 -12.11
C LEU A 115 6.85 -5.07 -13.49
N SER A 116 7.04 -6.28 -14.00
CA SER A 116 6.39 -6.76 -15.22
C SER A 116 4.87 -6.74 -15.09
N GLY A 117 4.16 -6.81 -16.23
CA GLY A 117 2.69 -6.87 -16.24
C GLY A 117 2.09 -7.93 -15.29
N PRO A 118 2.56 -9.20 -15.33
CA PRO A 118 2.12 -10.24 -14.39
C PRO A 118 2.41 -9.92 -12.92
N ALA A 119 3.60 -9.39 -12.60
CA ALA A 119 3.98 -9.05 -11.24
C ALA A 119 3.19 -7.84 -10.70
N GLN A 120 2.96 -6.81 -11.52
CA GLN A 120 2.07 -5.69 -11.17
C GLN A 120 0.64 -6.16 -10.94
N LYS A 121 0.13 -7.06 -11.79
CA LYS A 121 -1.20 -7.63 -11.60
C LYS A 121 -1.30 -8.35 -10.26
N ARG A 122 -0.29 -9.15 -9.89
CA ARG A 122 -0.26 -9.86 -8.60
C ARG A 122 -0.30 -8.89 -7.41
N LEU A 123 0.48 -7.81 -7.46
CA LEU A 123 0.48 -6.76 -6.43
C LEU A 123 -0.90 -6.09 -6.31
N ARG A 124 -1.53 -5.76 -7.44
CA ARG A 124 -2.86 -5.14 -7.48
C ARG A 124 -3.96 -6.07 -6.97
N ASP A 125 -3.95 -7.32 -7.43
CA ASP A 125 -4.88 -8.35 -6.97
C ASP A 125 -4.77 -8.55 -5.45
N TRP A 126 -3.53 -8.60 -4.93
CA TRP A 126 -3.27 -8.66 -3.49
C TRP A 126 -3.84 -7.47 -2.73
N LEU A 127 -3.59 -6.25 -3.21
CA LEU A 127 -4.08 -5.01 -2.58
C LEU A 127 -5.62 -5.00 -2.53
N MET A 128 -6.26 -5.45 -3.61
CA MET A 128 -7.71 -5.55 -3.70
C MET A 128 -8.28 -6.61 -2.76
N ASP A 129 -7.70 -7.82 -2.71
CA ASP A 129 -8.14 -8.88 -1.79
C ASP A 129 -8.11 -8.41 -0.33
N VAL A 130 -7.02 -7.76 0.06
CA VAL A 130 -6.86 -7.19 1.40
C VAL A 130 -7.91 -6.12 1.69
N GLY A 131 -8.16 -5.22 0.73
CA GLY A 131 -9.18 -4.19 0.88
C GLY A 131 -10.59 -4.77 1.04
N TRP A 132 -10.94 -5.81 0.27
CA TRP A 132 -12.24 -6.47 0.43
C TRP A 132 -12.39 -7.16 1.78
N ARG A 133 -11.36 -7.87 2.24
CA ARG A 133 -11.36 -8.52 3.57
C ARG A 133 -11.56 -7.50 4.69
N LEU A 134 -10.85 -6.37 4.64
CA LEU A 134 -10.95 -5.32 5.65
C LEU A 134 -12.32 -4.63 5.64
N ARG A 135 -12.92 -4.45 4.45
CA ARG A 135 -14.29 -3.95 4.33
C ARG A 135 -15.30 -4.90 4.99
N ASP A 136 -15.17 -6.19 4.77
CA ASP A 136 -16.09 -7.20 5.29
C ASP A 136 -15.91 -7.47 6.79
N ALA A 137 -14.70 -7.25 7.32
CA ALA A 137 -14.37 -7.40 8.74
C ALA A 137 -14.83 -6.21 9.61
N ALA A 138 -15.20 -5.07 9.02
CA ALA A 138 -15.68 -3.92 9.78
C ALA A 138 -17.09 -4.20 10.35
N PRO A 139 -17.35 -4.00 11.66
CA PRO A 139 -18.70 -4.09 12.19
C PRO A 139 -19.59 -3.05 11.49
N ARG A 140 -20.74 -3.49 10.98
CA ARG A 140 -21.75 -2.64 10.32
C ARG A 140 -22.37 -1.63 11.27
#